data_AF-A0A1G4K4G7-F1
#
_entry.id   AF-A0A1G4K4G7-F1
#
_cell.length_a   1.000
_cell.length_b   1.000
_cell.length_c   1.000
_cell.angle_alpha   90.00
_cell.angle_beta   90.00
_cell.angle_gamma   90.00
#
_symmetry.space_group_name_H-M   'P 1'
#
loop_
_entity.id
_entity.type
_entity.pdbx_description
1 polymer ?
#
loop_
_entity_poly.entity_id
_entity_poly.type
_entity_poly.pdbx_seq_one_letter_code
_entity_poly.pdbx_strand_id
1 'polypeptide(L)'
;MYANVTSQYTKHFFQKVSIKNIYRYQLKATIPTVPNTSRSDPVSGFITFVNRCNTMSNFRFPVKVKLPSTFLNARVIRDNFKRQQVAEHEVTTKALKYIARNTTLPPRARLEAQLRLSTMPNYTRMSQVRNRCVETGHARAVLSDFRLCRTQFREMARNGSLPGVKKGVW
;
A
#
# COMPACT_ATOMS: atom_id res chain seq x y z
N MET A 1 35.67 -20.66 -20.31
CA MET A 1 34.67 -21.27 -19.41
C MET A 1 34.58 -20.34 -18.21
N TYR A 2 33.66 -19.38 -18.10
CA TYR A 2 32.25 -19.53 -17.75
C TYR A 2 31.48 -18.28 -18.23
N ALA A 3 30.90 -18.36 -19.42
CA ALA A 3 29.80 -17.51 -19.83
C ALA A 3 28.76 -18.50 -20.34
N ASN A 4 27.72 -18.80 -19.54
CA ASN A 4 26.48 -19.52 -19.94
C ASN A 4 25.64 -19.99 -18.73
N VAL A 5 25.25 -19.10 -17.80
CA VAL A 5 24.20 -19.43 -16.80
C VAL A 5 23.13 -18.33 -16.66
N THR A 6 23.36 -17.12 -17.17
CA THR A 6 22.40 -15.99 -17.05
C THR A 6 21.40 -15.87 -18.21
N SER A 7 21.32 -16.87 -19.10
CA SER A 7 20.48 -16.79 -20.32
C SER A 7 19.12 -17.53 -20.21
N GLN A 8 18.94 -18.44 -19.24
CA GLN A 8 17.72 -19.27 -19.18
C GLN A 8 16.56 -18.65 -18.38
N TYR A 9 16.82 -17.67 -17.51
CA TYR A 9 15.76 -17.05 -16.68
C TYR A 9 15.09 -15.81 -17.31
N THR A 10 15.61 -15.27 -18.41
CA THR A 10 15.05 -14.06 -19.06
C THR A 10 14.07 -14.36 -20.19
N LYS A 11 13.97 -15.61 -20.66
CA LYS A 11 13.06 -15.98 -21.76
C LYS A 11 11.70 -16.56 -21.32
N HIS A 12 11.54 -16.96 -20.05
CA HIS A 12 10.28 -17.59 -19.60
C HIS A 12 9.27 -16.66 -18.91
N PHE A 13 9.62 -15.39 -18.66
CA PHE A 13 8.71 -14.45 -17.99
C PHE A 13 7.79 -13.67 -18.95
N PHE A 14 8.07 -13.72 -20.26
CA PHE A 14 7.39 -12.89 -21.27
C PHE A 14 6.24 -13.57 -22.02
N GLN A 15 5.93 -14.85 -21.78
CA GLN A 15 5.00 -15.59 -22.64
C GLN A 15 3.62 -15.92 -22.04
N LYS A 16 3.26 -15.36 -20.88
CA LYS A 16 1.91 -15.52 -20.28
C LYS A 16 1.26 -14.22 -19.80
N VAL A 17 1.59 -13.08 -20.42
CA VAL A 17 0.72 -11.90 -20.36
C VAL A 17 0.37 -11.52 -21.79
N SER A 18 -0.61 -12.24 -22.36
CA SER A 18 -1.20 -11.86 -23.63
C SER A 18 -1.78 -10.46 -23.49
N ILE A 19 -1.16 -9.50 -24.20
CA ILE A 19 -1.58 -8.11 -24.32
C ILE A 19 -3.06 -8.01 -24.74
N LYS A 20 -3.60 -9.04 -25.39
CA LYS A 20 -5.00 -9.13 -25.82
C LYS A 20 -6.01 -9.29 -24.68
N ASN A 21 -5.59 -9.66 -23.46
CA ASN A 21 -6.51 -9.84 -22.32
C ASN A 21 -6.63 -8.60 -21.41
N ILE A 22 -5.81 -7.56 -21.63
CA ILE A 22 -5.90 -6.29 -20.90
C ILE A 22 -7.02 -5.41 -21.48
N TYR A 23 -7.33 -5.55 -22.77
CA TYR A 23 -8.36 -4.77 -23.46
C TYR A 23 -9.80 -5.30 -23.29
N ARG A 24 -10.01 -6.40 -22.55
CA ARG A 24 -11.35 -6.97 -22.32
C ARG A 24 -12.10 -6.35 -21.12
N TYR A 25 -11.45 -5.48 -20.37
CA TYR A 25 -12.05 -4.71 -19.26
C TYR A 25 -12.49 -3.30 -19.67
N GLN A 26 -12.64 -3.02 -20.97
CA GLN A 26 -13.33 -1.84 -21.47
C GLN A 26 -14.59 -2.29 -22.20
N LEU A 27 -15.75 -2.18 -21.53
CA LEU A 27 -17.10 -1.89 -22.08
C LEU A 27 -18.17 -2.07 -20.99
N LYS A 28 -18.03 -1.38 -19.85
CA LYS A 28 -19.12 -1.15 -18.88
C LYS A 28 -18.74 0.00 -17.92
N ALA A 29 -18.39 1.14 -18.49
CA ALA A 29 -18.42 2.41 -17.78
C ALA A 29 -19.39 3.31 -18.56
N THR A 30 -20.68 3.04 -18.41
CA THR A 30 -21.73 4.02 -18.72
C THR A 30 -21.47 5.22 -17.82
N ILE A 31 -21.13 6.35 -18.41
CA ILE A 31 -21.11 7.65 -17.73
C ILE A 31 -22.55 7.87 -17.23
N PRO A 32 -22.81 8.00 -15.92
CA PRO A 32 -24.15 8.37 -15.49
C PRO A 32 -24.40 9.81 -15.94
N THR A 33 -25.33 9.98 -16.88
CA THR A 33 -25.94 11.27 -17.18
C THR A 33 -26.59 11.79 -15.90
N VAL A 34 -26.18 12.96 -15.45
CA VAL A 34 -26.76 13.63 -14.28
C VAL A 34 -28.22 13.98 -14.61
N PRO A 35 -29.22 13.44 -13.88
CA PRO A 35 -30.58 13.92 -14.07
C PRO A 35 -30.71 15.30 -13.41
N ASN A 36 -31.12 16.29 -14.19
CA ASN A 36 -31.67 17.54 -13.68
C ASN A 36 -32.92 17.20 -12.87
N THR A 37 -32.89 17.36 -11.55
CA THR A 37 -34.09 17.35 -10.72
C THR A 37 -34.29 18.70 -10.09
N SER A 38 -35.32 19.36 -10.59
CA SER A 38 -35.95 20.57 -10.08
C SER A 38 -36.36 20.45 -8.61
N ARG A 39 -36.23 21.59 -7.96
CA ARG A 39 -36.69 22.02 -6.64
C ARG A 39 -38.18 21.69 -6.40
N SER A 40 -38.51 20.77 -5.48
CA SER A 40 -39.75 20.79 -4.69
C SER A 40 -39.68 19.84 -3.47
N ASP A 41 -40.17 20.36 -2.33
CA ASP A 41 -40.68 19.69 -1.11
C ASP A 41 -39.73 19.40 0.08
N PRO A 42 -39.90 20.11 1.23
CA PRO A 42 -38.99 20.01 2.37
C PRO A 42 -39.43 19.06 3.50
N VAL A 43 -40.40 18.16 3.32
CA VAL A 43 -40.98 17.40 4.47
C VAL A 43 -40.91 15.86 4.34
N SER A 44 -40.29 15.32 3.28
CA SER A 44 -40.02 13.86 3.17
C SER A 44 -38.53 13.49 3.32
N GLY A 45 -37.67 14.47 3.63
CA GLY A 45 -36.20 14.30 3.70
C GLY A 45 -35.64 13.76 5.01
N PHE A 46 -36.47 13.47 6.01
CA PHE A 46 -35.98 13.00 7.31
C PHE A 46 -35.90 11.46 7.43
N ILE A 47 -36.65 10.72 6.60
CA ILE A 47 -36.74 9.25 6.69
C ILE A 47 -35.80 8.53 5.70
N THR A 48 -35.25 9.22 4.69
CA THR A 48 -34.34 8.62 3.69
C THR A 48 -32.86 8.86 3.96
N PHE A 49 -32.47 9.63 4.99
CA PHE A 49 -31.06 9.77 5.39
C PHE A 49 -30.60 8.66 6.34
N VAL A 50 -31.51 8.10 7.16
CA VAL A 50 -31.14 7.11 8.19
C VAL A 50 -30.98 5.70 7.61
N ASN A 51 -31.57 5.40 6.45
CA ASN A 51 -31.51 4.07 5.82
C ASN A 51 -30.40 3.89 4.77
N ARG A 52 -29.34 4.73 4.80
CA ARG A 52 -28.07 4.51 4.06
C ARG A 52 -26.84 4.45 4.96
N CYS A 53 -27.02 4.20 6.26
CA CYS A 53 -25.93 3.94 7.20
C CYS A 53 -26.13 2.60 7.90
N ASN A 54 -26.18 1.51 7.14
CA ASN A 54 -25.99 0.19 7.73
C ASN A 54 -25.09 -0.66 6.83
N THR A 55 -24.01 -1.16 7.43
CA THR A 55 -22.95 -2.03 6.89
C THR A 55 -21.66 -1.40 6.33
N MET A 56 -21.19 -0.25 6.84
CA MET A 56 -19.72 -0.13 7.00
C MET A 56 -19.37 -0.83 8.31
N SER A 57 -18.98 -2.10 8.22
CA SER A 57 -18.46 -2.85 9.36
C SER A 57 -17.43 -2.01 10.12
N ASN A 58 -17.49 -2.04 11.47
CA ASN A 58 -16.76 -1.26 12.49
C ASN A 58 -15.21 -1.20 12.39
N PHE A 59 -14.64 -1.05 11.19
CA PHE A 59 -13.21 -1.10 10.93
C PHE A 59 -12.75 0.23 10.34
N ARG A 60 -11.69 0.80 10.93
CA ARG A 60 -11.13 2.11 10.55
C ARG A 60 -10.62 2.16 9.10
N PHE A 61 -10.41 1.01 8.47
CA PHE A 61 -9.84 0.87 7.13
C PHE A 61 -10.82 0.18 6.19
N PRO A 62 -10.68 0.34 4.86
CA PRO A 62 -11.59 -0.30 3.91
C PRO A 62 -11.50 -1.84 3.90
N VAL A 63 -10.38 -2.41 4.33
CA VAL A 63 -10.11 -3.85 4.31
C VAL A 63 -9.70 -4.31 5.70
N LYS A 64 -10.22 -5.44 6.18
CA LYS A 64 -9.86 -6.05 7.46
C LYS A 64 -8.45 -6.64 7.38
N VAL A 65 -7.58 -6.21 8.29
CA VAL A 65 -6.17 -6.64 8.36
C VAL A 65 -5.85 -7.29 9.71
N LYS A 66 -4.88 -8.21 9.71
CA LYS A 66 -4.38 -8.84 10.94
C LYS A 66 -3.61 -7.81 11.77
N LEU A 67 -3.85 -7.78 13.08
CA LEU A 67 -3.07 -6.96 14.02
C LEU A 67 -1.63 -7.49 14.14
N PRO A 68 -0.64 -6.60 14.34
CA PRO A 68 0.74 -7.04 14.54
C PRO A 68 0.91 -7.62 15.95
N SER A 69 1.90 -8.50 16.13
CA SER A 69 2.29 -9.03 17.44
C SER A 69 3.04 -8.02 18.32
N THR A 70 3.41 -6.89 17.75
CA THR A 70 4.12 -5.79 18.41
C THR A 70 3.20 -5.00 19.33
N PHE A 71 3.75 -4.05 20.09
CA PHE A 71 2.96 -3.13 20.91
C PHE A 71 1.89 -2.41 20.09
N LEU A 72 0.65 -2.43 20.59
CA LEU A 72 -0.50 -1.87 19.89
C LEU A 72 -0.67 -0.39 20.20
N ASN A 73 -0.62 0.41 19.14
CA ASN A 73 -0.92 1.84 19.16
C ASN A 73 -1.70 2.17 17.88
N ALA A 74 -2.65 3.11 17.92
CA ALA A 74 -3.39 3.55 16.74
C ALA A 74 -2.47 3.96 15.56
N ARG A 75 -1.27 4.47 15.86
CA ARG A 75 -0.27 4.81 14.83
C ARG A 75 0.41 3.56 14.24
N VAL A 76 0.66 2.54 15.05
CA VAL A 76 1.24 1.25 14.63
C VAL A 76 0.23 0.47 13.79
N ILE A 77 -1.03 0.44 14.22
CA ILE A 77 -2.13 -0.21 13.50
C ILE A 77 -2.28 0.40 12.09
N ARG A 78 -2.30 1.73 11.98
CA ARG A 78 -2.31 2.43 10.67
C ARG A 78 -1.10 2.10 9.81
N ASP A 79 0.08 1.96 10.41
CA ASP A 79 1.29 1.64 9.66
C ASP A 79 1.31 0.20 9.17
N ASN A 80 0.87 -0.74 10.01
CA ASN A 80 0.70 -2.14 9.67
C ASN A 80 -0.30 -2.34 8.52
N PHE A 81 -1.45 -1.66 8.56
CA PHE A 81 -2.41 -1.66 7.44
C PHE A 81 -1.75 -1.25 6.13
N LYS A 82 -1.02 -0.11 6.11
CA LYS A 82 -0.31 0.34 4.92
C LYS A 82 0.72 -0.69 4.43
N ARG A 83 1.48 -1.33 5.33
CA ARG A 83 2.46 -2.35 4.93
C ARG A 83 1.81 -3.54 4.24
N GLN A 84 0.67 -4.02 4.75
CA GLN A 84 -0.06 -5.12 4.13
C GLN A 84 -0.58 -4.73 2.74
N GLN A 85 -1.17 -3.55 2.61
CA GLN A 85 -1.67 -3.06 1.32
C GLN A 85 -0.55 -2.78 0.32
N VAL A 86 0.61 -2.27 0.77
CA VAL A 86 1.79 -2.10 -0.08
C VAL A 86 2.28 -3.46 -0.58
N ALA A 87 2.31 -4.49 0.27
CA ALA A 87 2.72 -5.83 -0.13
C ALA A 87 1.76 -6.44 -1.17
N GLU A 88 0.44 -6.27 -0.99
CA GLU A 88 -0.58 -6.73 -1.95
C GLU A 88 -0.46 -6.04 -3.32
N HIS A 89 -0.14 -4.74 -3.34
CA HIS A 89 -0.10 -3.92 -4.55
C HIS A 89 1.32 -3.64 -5.09
N GLU A 90 2.34 -4.33 -4.60
CA GLU A 90 3.71 -4.09 -5.03
C GLU A 90 3.89 -4.39 -6.53
N VAL A 91 3.40 -5.55 -6.97
CA VAL A 91 3.53 -6.00 -8.37
C VAL A 91 2.80 -5.05 -9.31
N THR A 92 1.58 -4.64 -8.95
CA THR A 92 0.75 -3.75 -9.77
C THR A 92 1.37 -2.37 -9.88
N THR A 93 1.83 -1.79 -8.76
CA THR A 93 2.49 -0.47 -8.78
C THR A 93 3.80 -0.50 -9.55
N LYS A 94 4.59 -1.57 -9.45
CA LYS A 94 5.85 -1.74 -10.19
C LYS A 94 5.61 -1.88 -11.69
N ALA A 95 4.63 -2.68 -12.09
CA ALA A 95 4.24 -2.84 -13.49
C ALA A 95 3.75 -1.52 -14.11
N LEU A 96 2.87 -0.79 -13.40
CA LEU A 96 2.39 0.52 -13.86
C LEU A 96 3.51 1.56 -13.96
N LYS A 97 4.43 1.60 -12.99
CA LYS A 97 5.60 2.50 -13.03
C LYS A 97 6.54 2.17 -14.19
N TYR A 98 6.71 0.89 -14.51
CA TYR A 98 7.50 0.46 -15.66
C TYR A 98 6.87 0.95 -16.97
N ILE A 99 5.56 0.72 -17.16
CA ILE A 99 4.83 1.17 -18.35
C ILE A 99 4.89 2.70 -18.49
N ALA A 100 4.64 3.43 -17.39
CA ALA A 100 4.62 4.88 -17.41
C ALA A 100 5.97 5.52 -17.78
N ARG A 101 7.09 4.90 -17.37
CA ARG A 101 8.45 5.43 -17.61
C ARG A 101 9.09 4.95 -18.91
N ASN A 102 8.57 3.89 -19.52
CA ASN A 102 9.16 3.31 -20.72
C ASN A 102 8.91 4.23 -21.94
N THR A 103 9.97 4.67 -22.63
CA THR A 103 9.89 5.52 -23.82
C THR A 103 9.54 4.77 -25.10
N THR A 104 9.71 3.44 -25.14
CA THR A 104 9.44 2.62 -26.33
C THR A 104 7.95 2.32 -26.52
N LEU A 105 7.13 2.49 -25.49
CA LEU A 105 5.70 2.22 -25.51
C LEU A 105 4.90 3.40 -26.09
N PRO A 106 3.72 3.15 -26.69
CA PRO A 106 2.90 4.21 -27.25
C PRO A 106 2.50 5.23 -26.18
N PRO A 107 2.50 6.54 -26.49
CA PRO A 107 2.19 7.60 -25.52
C PRO A 107 0.88 7.41 -24.75
N ARG A 108 -0.15 6.90 -25.44
CA ARG A 108 -1.47 6.64 -24.85
C ARG A 108 -1.40 5.62 -23.70
N ALA A 109 -0.65 4.53 -23.86
CA ALA A 109 -0.51 3.50 -22.82
C ALA A 109 0.26 4.03 -21.60
N ARG A 110 1.25 4.90 -21.82
CA ARG A 110 1.99 5.56 -20.72
C ARG A 110 1.09 6.49 -19.92
N LEU A 111 0.27 7.28 -20.62
CA LEU A 111 -0.70 8.18 -20.00
C LEU A 111 -1.74 7.40 -19.17
N GLU A 112 -2.28 6.31 -19.71
CA GLU A 112 -3.23 5.46 -18.99
C GLU A 112 -2.61 4.87 -17.71
N ALA A 113 -1.37 4.38 -17.79
CA ALA A 113 -0.65 3.88 -16.62
C ALA A 113 -0.41 4.98 -15.58
N GLN A 114 -0.09 6.20 -16.02
CA GLN A 114 0.10 7.36 -15.13
C GLN A 114 -1.22 7.76 -14.44
N LEU A 115 -2.34 7.77 -15.17
CA LEU A 115 -3.66 8.03 -14.60
C LEU A 115 -4.02 6.99 -13.55
N ARG A 116 -3.78 5.70 -13.84
CA ARG A 116 -3.98 4.61 -12.86
C ARG A 116 -3.12 4.79 -11.61
N LEU A 117 -1.85 5.15 -11.74
CA LEU A 117 -0.98 5.43 -10.58
C LEU A 117 -1.49 6.61 -9.75
N SER A 118 -2.08 7.62 -10.40
CA SER A 118 -2.65 8.79 -9.74
C SER A 118 -3.93 8.46 -8.98
N THR A 119 -4.79 7.59 -9.53
CA THR A 119 -6.06 7.19 -8.90
C THR A 119 -5.89 6.19 -7.77
N MET A 120 -4.75 5.49 -7.69
CA MET A 120 -4.48 4.52 -6.63
C MET A 120 -4.50 5.16 -5.23
N PRO A 121 -5.07 4.47 -4.21
CA PRO A 121 -5.19 5.03 -2.87
C PRO A 121 -3.83 5.21 -2.20
N ASN A 122 -3.72 6.23 -1.34
CA ASN A 122 -2.44 6.62 -0.71
C ASN A 122 -1.76 5.49 0.08
N TYR A 123 -2.50 4.61 0.72
CA TYR A 123 -1.96 3.51 1.51
C TYR A 123 -1.25 2.43 0.69
N THR A 124 -1.36 2.45 -0.64
CA THR A 124 -0.64 1.53 -1.55
C THR A 124 0.78 2.00 -1.88
N ARG A 125 1.12 3.24 -1.53
CA ARG A 125 2.41 3.84 -1.86
C ARG A 125 3.46 3.45 -0.83
N MET A 126 4.56 2.83 -1.27
CA MET A 126 5.70 2.48 -0.41
C MET A 126 6.24 3.67 0.39
N SER A 127 6.21 4.88 -0.18
CA SER A 127 6.69 6.12 0.48
C SER A 127 5.91 6.49 1.75
N GLN A 128 4.71 5.95 1.94
CA GLN A 128 3.88 6.21 3.12
C GLN A 128 4.27 5.35 4.32
N VAL A 129 5.00 4.26 4.13
CA VAL A 129 5.44 3.37 5.21
C VAL A 129 6.49 4.08 6.05
N ARG A 130 6.40 3.97 7.39
CA ARG A 130 7.38 4.55 8.31
C ARG A 130 7.89 3.50 9.28
N ASN A 131 9.19 3.51 9.54
CA ASN A 131 9.76 2.67 10.58
C ASN A 131 9.29 3.15 11.95
N ARG A 132 8.80 2.22 12.77
CA ARG A 132 8.32 2.47 14.14
C ARG A 132 8.98 1.48 15.07
N CYS A 133 9.20 1.90 16.30
CA CYS A 133 9.62 1.02 17.39
C CYS A 133 8.58 -0.07 17.62
N VAL A 134 9.05 -1.31 17.74
CA VAL A 134 8.22 -2.49 18.01
C VAL A 134 7.59 -2.44 19.40
N GLU A 135 8.31 -1.93 20.39
CA GLU A 135 7.87 -1.95 21.80
C GLU A 135 7.05 -0.73 22.20
N THR A 136 7.30 0.45 21.63
CA THR A 136 6.61 1.70 22.03
C THR A 136 5.80 2.33 20.90
N GLY A 137 6.06 1.98 19.64
CA GLY A 137 5.43 2.62 18.47
C GLY A 137 5.98 4.00 18.11
N HIS A 138 7.05 4.45 18.77
CA HIS A 138 7.74 5.72 18.47
C HIS A 138 8.36 5.70 17.07
N ALA A 139 8.28 6.80 16.32
CA ALA A 139 8.68 6.84 14.91
C ALA A 139 10.06 7.48 14.65
N ARG A 140 10.65 8.13 15.66
CA ARG A 140 11.93 8.84 15.53
C ARG A 140 13.06 8.03 16.14
N ALA A 141 14.28 8.22 15.62
CA ALA A 141 15.49 7.54 16.10
C ALA A 141 15.27 6.01 16.24
N VAL A 142 14.66 5.40 15.23
CA VAL A 142 14.43 3.95 15.16
C VAL A 142 15.62 3.33 14.45
N LEU A 143 16.32 2.45 15.14
CA LEU A 143 17.43 1.68 14.58
C LEU A 143 16.85 0.54 13.73
N SER A 144 17.24 0.43 12.46
CA SER A 144 16.68 -0.56 11.52
C SER A 144 16.92 -2.00 11.93
N ASP A 145 18.10 -2.26 12.48
CA ASP A 145 18.60 -3.62 12.70
C ASP A 145 17.83 -4.31 13.83
N PHE A 146 17.50 -3.55 14.87
CA PHE A 146 16.73 -4.02 16.03
C PHE A 146 15.25 -3.61 15.98
N ARG A 147 14.87 -2.65 15.12
CA ARG A 147 13.53 -2.04 15.04
C ARG A 147 13.04 -1.44 16.37
N LEU A 148 13.97 -0.87 17.14
CA LEU A 148 13.72 -0.22 18.43
C LEU A 148 14.01 1.28 18.37
N CYS A 149 13.36 2.06 19.21
CA CYS A 149 13.73 3.47 19.40
C CYS A 149 14.99 3.58 20.28
N ARG A 150 15.72 4.70 20.16
CA ARG A 150 16.98 4.93 20.90
C ARG A 150 16.89 4.68 22.41
N THR A 151 15.78 5.06 23.05
CA THR A 151 15.63 4.96 24.52
C THR A 151 15.48 3.49 24.91
N GLN A 152 14.57 2.80 24.22
CA GLN A 152 14.31 1.38 24.44
C GLN A 152 15.52 0.52 24.09
N PHE A 153 16.20 0.83 22.99
CA PHE A 153 17.44 0.18 22.62
C PHE A 153 18.49 0.28 23.72
N ARG A 154 18.66 1.47 24.32
CA ARG A 154 19.62 1.67 25.41
C ARG A 154 19.24 0.90 26.68
N GLU A 155 17.95 0.82 27.00
CA GLU A 155 17.44 0.03 28.13
C GLU A 155 17.69 -1.46 27.92
N MET A 156 17.32 -2.00 26.76
CA MET A 156 17.55 -3.41 26.43
C MET A 156 19.03 -3.76 26.32
N ALA A 157 19.86 -2.85 25.82
CA ALA A 157 21.32 -3.03 25.79
C ALA A 157 21.91 -3.10 27.20
N ARG A 158 21.44 -2.26 28.14
CA ARG A 158 21.86 -2.31 29.54
C ARG A 158 21.42 -3.59 30.24
N ASN A 159 20.23 -4.08 29.89
CA ASN A 159 19.69 -5.33 30.42
C ASN A 159 20.33 -6.58 29.80
N GLY A 160 21.19 -6.44 28.80
CA GLY A 160 21.80 -7.57 28.10
C GLY A 160 20.83 -8.38 27.23
N SER A 161 19.64 -7.84 26.91
CA SER A 161 18.63 -8.56 26.12
C SER A 161 18.92 -8.56 24.62
N LEU A 162 19.84 -7.70 24.15
CA LEU A 162 20.17 -7.57 22.72
C LEU A 162 21.38 -8.45 22.36
N PRO A 163 21.28 -9.26 21.28
CA PRO A 163 22.38 -10.13 20.87
C PRO A 163 23.56 -9.31 20.34
N GLY A 164 24.76 -9.57 20.87
CA GLY A 164 26.00 -8.97 20.37
C GLY A 164 26.21 -7.48 20.68
N VAL A 165 25.31 -6.85 21.45
CA VAL A 165 25.45 -5.44 21.83
C VAL A 165 26.23 -5.34 23.14
N LYS A 166 27.41 -4.73 23.09
CA LYS A 166 28.23 -4.39 24.25
C LYS A 166 28.52 -2.89 24.29
N LYS A 167 28.87 -2.37 25.47
CA LYS A 167 29.36 -0.99 25.60
C LYS A 167 30.61 -0.83 24.72
N GLY A 168 30.63 0.18 23.86
CA GLY A 168 31.83 0.57 23.12
C GLY A 168 32.86 1.14 24.10
N VAL A 169 33.99 0.46 24.23
CA VAL A 169 35.17 0.91 24.95
C VAL A 169 36.29 0.91 23.91
N TRP A 170 36.92 2.06 23.75
CA TRP A 170 38.06 2.30 22.88
C TRP A 170 39.24 2.71 23.76
#